data_AF-A0A645E5M8-F1
#
_entry.id   AF-A0A645E5M8-F1
#
_cell.length_a   1.000
_cell.length_b   1.000
_cell.length_c   1.000
_cell.angle_alpha   90.00
_cell.angle_beta   90.00
_cell.angle_gamma   90.00
#
_symmetry.space_group_name_H-M   'P 1'
#
loop_
_entity.id
_entity.type
_entity.pdbx_description
1 polymer ?
#
loop_
_entity_poly.entity_id
_entity_poly.type
_entity_poly.pdbx_seq_one_letter_code
_entity_poly.pdbx_strand_id
1 'polypeptide(L)'
;MTGTIGKRDYGFAVKIPYMNKEFMLNQRVGKFIIKEGIDKDYLFYLLHSDYYLSALYTRAGGTKQANLTSKQILQIKVAVPEIEEQKAIANILNAQEAIIESEQAHLGKLKLLKQGLMQDLLTGKVRVKVEGDGDE
;
A
#
# COMPACT_ATOMS: atom_id res chain seq x y z
N MET A 1 -5.66 -17.29 5.89
CA MET A 1 -6.10 -15.87 5.87
C MET A 1 -7.60 -15.81 6.14
N THR A 2 -8.06 -14.81 6.89
CA THR A 2 -9.49 -14.65 7.20
C THR A 2 -9.96 -13.23 6.95
N GLY A 3 -11.19 -13.05 6.49
CA GLY A 3 -11.84 -11.73 6.41
C GLY A 3 -13.36 -11.83 6.45
N THR A 4 -14.02 -10.75 6.07
CA THR A 4 -15.49 -10.68 6.03
C THR A 4 -15.98 -11.06 4.64
N ILE A 5 -16.95 -11.97 4.56
CA ILE A 5 -17.56 -12.35 3.28
C ILE A 5 -18.21 -11.11 2.64
N GLY A 6 -17.95 -10.92 1.34
CA GLY A 6 -18.45 -9.77 0.59
C GLY A 6 -17.68 -8.46 0.81
N LYS A 7 -16.64 -8.45 1.66
CA LYS A 7 -15.73 -7.31 1.82
C LYS A 7 -14.35 -7.60 1.25
N ARG A 8 -13.66 -6.54 0.83
CA ARG A 8 -12.26 -6.56 0.38
C ARG A 8 -11.32 -6.22 1.55
N ASP A 9 -11.39 -6.98 2.64
CA ASP A 9 -10.63 -6.73 3.89
C ASP A 9 -9.55 -7.78 4.20
N TYR A 10 -9.19 -8.62 3.22
CA TYR A 10 -8.15 -9.66 3.33
C TYR A 10 -7.40 -9.86 2.02
N GLY A 11 -6.25 -10.56 2.05
CA GLY A 11 -5.45 -10.82 0.85
C GLY A 11 -4.41 -9.76 0.53
N PHE A 12 -4.24 -8.76 1.39
CA PHE A 12 -3.19 -7.76 1.26
C PHE A 12 -1.80 -8.38 1.45
N ALA A 13 -0.87 -8.03 0.57
CA ALA A 13 0.52 -8.47 0.64
C ALA A 13 1.40 -7.30 1.11
N VAL A 14 2.49 -7.62 1.80
CA VAL A 14 3.47 -6.61 2.22
C VAL A 14 4.88 -7.10 1.92
N LYS A 15 5.77 -6.18 1.54
CA LYS A 15 7.20 -6.45 1.43
C LYS A 15 7.81 -6.32 2.81
N ILE A 16 8.61 -7.31 3.23
CA ILE A 16 9.34 -7.23 4.50
C ILE A 16 10.61 -6.41 4.25
N PRO A 17 10.79 -5.24 4.90
CA PRO A 17 11.92 -4.34 4.63
C PRO A 17 13.25 -4.84 5.20
N TYR A 18 13.23 -5.75 6.18
CA TYR A 18 14.42 -6.24 6.87
C TYR A 18 14.44 -7.77 6.86
N MET A 19 15.41 -8.36 6.16
CA MET A 19 15.54 -9.83 6.07
C MET A 19 16.41 -10.43 7.17
N ASN A 20 17.11 -9.61 7.96
CA ASN A 20 18.13 -10.03 8.93
C ASN A 20 17.56 -10.23 10.34
N LYS A 21 16.24 -10.41 10.46
CA LYS A 21 15.55 -10.61 11.74
C LYS A 21 14.69 -11.86 11.66
N GLU A 22 14.58 -12.55 12.78
CA GLU A 22 13.62 -13.63 12.92
C GLU A 22 12.21 -13.06 13.11
N PHE A 23 11.23 -13.65 12.43
CA PHE A 23 9.83 -13.25 12.51
C PHE A 23 8.97 -14.45 12.88
N MET A 24 8.00 -14.24 13.78
CA MET A 24 6.96 -15.21 14.06
C MET A 24 5.79 -15.02 13.09
N LEU A 25 5.38 -16.10 12.43
CA LEU A 25 4.24 -16.08 11.52
C LEU A 25 2.95 -16.40 12.29
N ASN A 26 2.02 -15.45 12.32
CA ASN A 26 0.69 -15.69 12.87
C ASN A 26 -0.13 -16.60 11.93
N GLN A 27 -1.06 -17.39 12.49
CA GLN A 27 -1.92 -18.35 11.77
C GLN A 27 -2.68 -17.76 10.57
N ARG A 28 -2.96 -16.45 10.60
CA ARG A 28 -3.72 -15.75 9.56
C ARG A 28 -2.84 -15.08 8.50
N VAL A 29 -1.52 -15.18 8.62
CA VAL A 29 -0.54 -14.59 7.68
C VAL A 29 0.12 -15.71 6.88
N GLY A 30 0.20 -15.52 5.55
CA GLY A 30 0.94 -16.41 4.67
C GLY A 30 2.30 -15.82 4.32
N LYS A 31 3.32 -16.67 4.22
CA LYS A 31 4.63 -16.29 3.68
C LYS A 31 4.77 -16.84 2.26
N PHE A 32 4.99 -15.96 1.29
CA PHE A 32 5.43 -16.36 -0.03
C PHE A 32 6.96 -16.50 -0.05
N ILE A 33 7.45 -17.65 -0.48
CA ILE A 33 8.87 -17.89 -0.73
C ILE A 33 9.06 -17.81 -2.25
N ILE A 34 9.82 -16.82 -2.68
CA ILE A 34 10.05 -16.53 -4.10
C ILE A 34 11.10 -17.51 -4.62
N LYS A 35 10.80 -18.18 -5.73
CA LYS A 35 11.73 -19.04 -6.45
C LYS A 35 12.47 -18.24 -7.53
N GLU A 36 13.56 -18.81 -8.05
CA GLU A 36 14.24 -18.25 -9.22
C GLU A 36 13.27 -18.01 -10.38
N GLY A 37 13.51 -16.95 -11.15
CA GLY A 37 12.68 -16.55 -12.29
C GLY A 37 11.46 -15.68 -11.94
N ILE A 38 11.26 -15.31 -10.68
CA ILE A 38 10.19 -14.40 -10.26
C ILE A 38 10.78 -13.13 -9.65
N ASP A 39 10.43 -11.97 -10.21
CA ASP A 39 10.75 -10.69 -9.62
C ASP A 39 9.84 -10.42 -8.40
N LYS A 40 10.45 -9.92 -7.32
CA LYS A 40 9.77 -9.70 -6.04
C LYS A 40 8.74 -8.56 -6.10
N ASP A 41 9.05 -7.50 -6.84
CA ASP A 41 8.18 -6.34 -6.94
C ASP A 41 7.05 -6.63 -7.92
N TYR A 42 7.33 -7.37 -8.99
CA TYR A 42 6.30 -7.93 -9.86
C TYR A 42 5.30 -8.79 -9.08
N LEU A 43 5.79 -9.76 -8.28
CA LEU A 43 4.91 -10.59 -7.45
C LEU A 43 4.09 -9.72 -6.47
N PHE A 44 4.72 -8.71 -5.86
CA PHE A 44 4.02 -7.79 -4.97
C PHE A 44 2.86 -7.08 -5.69
N TYR A 45 3.10 -6.51 -6.87
CA TYR A 45 2.06 -5.83 -7.64
C TYR A 45 1.00 -6.79 -8.19
N LEU A 46 1.40 -7.99 -8.60
CA LEU A 46 0.48 -9.04 -9.03
C LEU A 46 -0.51 -9.42 -7.93
N LEU A 47 -0.04 -9.58 -6.68
CA LEU A 47 -0.88 -9.89 -5.53
C LEU A 47 -1.86 -8.76 -5.17
N HIS A 48 -1.55 -7.52 -5.58
CA HIS A 48 -2.44 -6.36 -5.42
C HIS A 48 -3.32 -6.09 -6.63
N SER A 49 -3.11 -6.80 -7.75
CA SER A 49 -3.90 -6.60 -8.95
C SER A 49 -5.37 -6.95 -8.69
N ASP A 50 -6.28 -6.18 -9.30
CA ASP A 50 -7.72 -6.46 -9.22
C ASP A 50 -8.06 -7.86 -9.71
N TYR A 51 -7.35 -8.36 -10.74
CA TYR A 51 -7.51 -9.71 -11.23
C TYR A 51 -7.26 -10.75 -10.14
N TYR A 52 -6.09 -10.68 -9.48
CA TYR A 52 -5.72 -11.63 -8.44
C TYR A 52 -6.65 -11.54 -7.24
N LEU A 53 -6.92 -10.32 -6.74
CA LEU A 53 -7.79 -10.10 -5.59
C LEU A 53 -9.22 -10.57 -5.87
N SER A 54 -9.75 -10.31 -7.07
CA SER A 54 -11.08 -10.79 -7.44
C SER A 54 -11.14 -12.32 -7.49
N ALA A 55 -10.12 -12.96 -8.09
CA ALA A 55 -9.99 -14.41 -8.09
C ALA A 55 -9.87 -15.00 -6.66
N LEU A 56 -9.16 -14.32 -5.77
CA LEU A 56 -9.03 -14.67 -4.37
C LEU A 56 -10.39 -14.61 -3.65
N TYR A 57 -11.13 -13.52 -3.81
CA TYR A 57 -12.42 -13.28 -3.15
C TYR A 57 -13.51 -14.27 -3.61
N THR A 58 -13.52 -14.67 -4.89
CA THR A 58 -14.46 -15.70 -5.38
C THR A 58 -14.20 -17.10 -4.81
N ARG A 59 -12.99 -17.37 -4.33
CA ARG A 59 -12.59 -18.68 -3.78
C ARG A 59 -12.72 -18.76 -2.26
N ALA A 60 -12.93 -17.63 -1.61
CA ALA A 60 -13.15 -17.58 -0.18
C ALA A 60 -14.50 -18.23 0.16
N GLY A 61 -14.45 -19.31 0.94
CA GLY A 61 -15.63 -20.03 1.42
C GLY A 61 -15.92 -19.76 2.89
N GLY A 62 -17.15 -20.06 3.33
CA GLY A 62 -17.64 -19.90 4.70
C GLY A 62 -19.00 -19.22 4.75
N THR A 63 -19.71 -19.31 5.88
CA THR A 63 -21.04 -18.66 6.07
C THR A 63 -20.95 -17.29 6.73
N LYS A 64 -19.94 -17.06 7.60
CA LYS A 64 -19.72 -15.78 8.30
C LYS A 64 -18.28 -15.25 8.26
N GLN A 65 -17.29 -16.14 8.13
CA GLN A 65 -15.88 -15.77 7.92
C GLN A 65 -15.38 -16.36 6.61
N ALA A 66 -14.79 -15.52 5.77
CA ALA A 66 -14.07 -15.94 4.59
C ALA A 66 -12.80 -16.67 5.08
N ASN A 67 -12.66 -17.95 4.78
CA ASN A 67 -11.45 -18.71 5.08
C ASN A 67 -10.76 -19.12 3.77
N LEU A 68 -9.48 -18.76 3.65
CA LEU A 68 -8.63 -19.15 2.53
C LEU A 68 -7.49 -20.04 3.00
N THR A 69 -7.41 -21.22 2.40
CA THR A 69 -6.31 -22.17 2.55
C THR A 69 -5.17 -21.84 1.58
N SER A 70 -3.95 -22.24 1.93
CA SER A 70 -2.78 -22.09 1.04
C SER A 70 -3.00 -22.75 -0.32
N LYS A 71 -3.72 -23.88 -0.37
CA LYS A 71 -4.06 -24.58 -1.62
C LYS A 71 -4.92 -23.71 -2.54
N GLN A 72 -5.96 -23.05 -2.01
CA GLN A 72 -6.84 -22.20 -2.80
C GLN A 72 -6.10 -20.98 -3.37
N ILE A 73 -5.18 -20.42 -2.58
CA ILE A 73 -4.31 -19.30 -2.99
C ILE A 73 -3.40 -19.73 -4.15
N LEU A 74 -2.73 -20.87 -4.02
CA LEU A 74 -1.79 -21.38 -5.04
C LEU A 74 -2.47 -21.89 -6.32
N GLN A 75 -3.79 -22.09 -6.31
CA GLN A 75 -4.57 -22.50 -7.49
C GLN A 75 -5.02 -21.32 -8.37
N ILE A 76 -4.79 -20.08 -7.95
CA ILE A 76 -5.09 -18.91 -8.76
C ILE A 76 -4.07 -18.87 -9.91
N LYS A 77 -4.56 -19.01 -11.14
CA LYS A 77 -3.73 -18.89 -12.33
C LYS A 77 -3.42 -17.41 -12.54
N VAL A 78 -2.16 -17.10 -12.82
CA VAL A 78 -1.65 -15.75 -13.06
C VAL A 78 -0.72 -15.78 -14.26
N ALA A 79 -0.59 -14.65 -14.95
CA ALA A 79 0.45 -14.49 -15.96
C ALA A 79 1.81 -14.37 -15.26
N VAL A 80 2.82 -15.03 -15.82
CA VAL A 80 4.21 -14.94 -15.38
C VAL A 80 5.06 -14.81 -16.64
N PRO A 81 5.31 -13.58 -17.12
CA PRO A 81 6.15 -13.36 -18.29
C PRO A 81 7.63 -13.60 -17.97
N GLU A 82 8.50 -13.43 -18.96
CA GLU A 82 9.95 -13.52 -18.76
C GLU A 82 10.46 -12.50 -17.74
N ILE A 83 11.55 -12.82 -17.05
CA ILE A 83 12.05 -12.03 -15.91
C ILE A 83 12.31 -10.55 -16.24
N GLU A 84 12.75 -10.26 -17.47
CA GLU A 84 13.00 -8.89 -17.92
C GLU A 84 11.72 -8.08 -18.10
N GLU A 85 10.64 -8.72 -18.58
CA GLU A 85 9.32 -8.09 -18.67
C GLU A 85 8.73 -7.86 -17.27
N GLN A 86 8.88 -8.84 -16.37
CA GLN A 86 8.46 -8.67 -14.96
C GLN A 86 9.12 -7.44 -14.32
N LYS A 87 10.45 -7.29 -14.48
CA LYS A 87 11.19 -6.13 -13.98
C LYS A 87 10.74 -4.83 -14.63
N ALA A 88 10.49 -4.82 -15.94
CA ALA A 88 10.03 -3.62 -16.64
C ALA A 88 8.67 -3.14 -16.10
N ILE A 89 7.73 -4.06 -15.90
CA ILE A 89 6.42 -3.77 -15.28
C ILE A 89 6.63 -3.22 -13.86
N ALA A 90 7.41 -3.93 -13.04
CA ALA A 90 7.66 -3.54 -11.66
C ALA A 90 8.33 -2.16 -11.54
N ASN A 91 9.27 -1.83 -12.42
CA ASN A 91 9.96 -0.55 -12.44
C ASN A 91 9.01 0.62 -12.73
N ILE A 92 8.11 0.45 -13.70
CA ILE A 92 7.10 1.46 -14.03
C ILE A 92 6.20 1.72 -12.81
N LEU A 93 5.73 0.65 -12.16
CA LEU A 93 4.85 0.76 -10.99
C LEU A 93 5.58 1.35 -9.76
N ASN A 94 6.83 0.95 -9.53
CA ASN A 94 7.66 1.52 -8.46
C ASN A 94 7.89 3.02 -8.67
N ALA A 95 8.11 3.46 -9.91
CA ALA A 95 8.27 4.88 -10.23
C ALA A 95 7.01 5.69 -9.90
N GLN A 96 5.82 5.13 -10.17
CA GLN A 96 4.55 5.77 -9.81
C GLN A 96 4.36 5.84 -8.30
N GLU A 97 4.69 4.77 -7.58
CA GLU A 97 4.61 4.76 -6.11
C GLU A 97 5.52 5.82 -5.49
N ALA A 98 6.74 5.97 -5.99
CA ALA A 98 7.67 6.98 -5.51
C ALA A 98 7.14 8.42 -5.71
N ILE A 99 6.43 8.68 -6.81
CA ILE A 99 5.76 9.97 -7.04
C ILE A 99 4.66 10.19 -6.00
N ILE A 100 3.81 9.18 -5.77
CA ILE A 100 2.71 9.25 -4.79
C ILE A 100 3.26 9.50 -3.38
N GLU A 101 4.29 8.78 -2.97
CA GLU A 101 4.94 8.96 -1.67
C GLU A 101 5.52 10.37 -1.51
N SER A 102 6.17 10.90 -2.55
CA SER A 102 6.71 12.26 -2.57
C SER A 102 5.60 13.32 -2.38
N GLU A 103 4.50 13.19 -3.12
CA GLU A 103 3.36 14.12 -3.03
C GLU A 103 2.66 14.04 -1.67
N GLN A 104 2.50 12.84 -1.11
CA GLN A 104 1.94 12.68 0.24
C GLN A 104 2.82 13.32 1.30
N ALA A 105 4.14 13.16 1.19
CA ALA A 105 5.10 13.80 2.09
C ALA A 105 5.05 15.33 1.96
N HIS A 106 4.94 15.86 0.74
CA HIS A 106 4.79 17.29 0.48
C HIS A 106 3.49 17.85 1.07
N LEU A 107 2.36 17.16 0.86
CA LEU A 107 1.08 17.51 1.47
C LEU A 107 1.14 17.51 3.00
N GLY A 108 1.85 16.54 3.59
CA GLY A 108 2.08 16.48 5.04
C GLY A 108 2.81 17.72 5.55
N LYS A 109 3.89 18.14 4.86
CA LYS A 109 4.64 19.36 5.20
C LYS A 109 3.77 20.62 5.09
N LEU A 110 2.97 20.75 4.03
CA LEU A 110 2.07 21.89 3.85
C LEU A 110 0.99 21.96 4.94
N LYS A 111 0.43 20.82 5.35
CA LYS A 111 -0.53 20.76 6.46
C LYS A 111 0.10 21.21 7.77
N LEU A 112 1.32 20.76 8.07
CA LEU A 112 2.05 21.16 9.27
C LEU A 112 2.38 22.67 9.24
N LEU A 113 2.85 23.17 8.10
CA LEU A 113 3.13 24.60 7.92
C LEU A 113 1.87 25.44 8.11
N LYS A 114 0.75 25.05 7.49
CA LYS A 114 -0.55 25.71 7.67
C LYS A 114 -0.94 25.77 9.15
N GLN A 115 -0.81 24.66 9.87
CA GLN A 115 -1.13 24.60 11.30
C GLN A 115 -0.23 25.55 12.12
N GLY A 116 1.08 25.56 11.85
CA GLY A 116 2.02 26.48 12.50
C GLY A 116 1.70 27.95 12.23
N LEU A 117 1.48 28.31 10.96
CA LEU A 117 1.10 29.67 10.56
C LEU A 117 -0.21 30.10 11.21
N MET A 118 -1.23 29.23 11.20
CA MET A 118 -2.50 29.53 11.89
C MET A 118 -2.28 29.78 13.38
N GLN A 119 -1.46 28.97 14.05
CA GLN A 119 -1.13 29.18 15.44
C GLN A 119 -0.46 30.53 15.66
N ASP A 120 0.55 30.86 14.86
CA ASP A 120 1.33 32.10 15.03
C ASP A 120 0.50 33.36 14.75
N LEU A 121 -0.37 33.31 13.75
CA LEU A 121 -1.24 34.42 13.35
C LEU A 121 -2.43 34.58 14.31
N LEU A 122 -3.15 33.49 14.64
CA LEU A 122 -4.37 33.56 15.45
C LEU A 122 -4.08 33.75 16.95
N THR A 123 -2.90 33.34 17.43
CA THR A 123 -2.48 33.67 18.80
C THR A 123 -1.75 34.99 18.90
N GLY A 124 -1.53 35.69 17.78
CA GLY A 124 -0.87 36.99 17.75
C GLY A 124 0.61 36.94 18.12
N LYS A 125 1.25 35.76 18.11
CA LYS A 125 2.71 35.62 18.22
C LYS A 125 3.41 36.35 17.07
N VAL A 126 2.81 36.31 15.89
CA VAL A 126 3.23 37.09 14.72
C VAL A 126 2.07 38.01 14.33
N ARG A 127 2.33 39.33 14.32
CA ARG A 127 1.35 40.33 13.88
C ARG A 127 1.33 40.42 12.36
N VAL A 128 0.14 40.34 11.77
CA VAL A 128 -0.06 40.64 10.35
C VAL A 128 0.04 42.15 10.17
N LYS A 129 0.98 42.63 9.35
CA LYS A 129 0.96 44.01 8.86
C LYS A 129 -0.02 44.07 7.70
N VAL A 130 -1.07 44.87 7.83
CA VAL A 130 -1.97 45.20 6.73
C VAL A 130 -1.45 46.49 6.11
N GLU A 131 -1.08 46.47 4.84
CA GLU A 131 -0.79 47.70 4.10
C GLU A 131 -2.12 48.32 3.67
N GLY A 132 -2.54 49.34 4.42
CA GLY A 132 -3.73 50.14 4.13
C GLY A 132 -4.88 49.90 5.12
N ASP A 133 -4.82 50.56 6.27
CA ASP A 133 -5.92 51.41 6.72
C ASP A 133 -5.27 52.76 7.01
N GLY A 134 -5.21 53.58 5.96
CA GLY A 134 -4.96 55.00 6.13
C GLY A 134 -6.12 55.58 6.93
N ASP A 135 -5.78 56.32 7.97
CA ASP A 135 -6.69 57.13 8.75
C ASP A 135 -7.64 57.93 7.84
N GLU A 136 -8.95 57.68 7.96
CA GLU A 136 -10.02 58.68 7.82
C GLU A 136 -11.06 58.46 8.92
#